data_AF-A0A060Y213-F1
#
_entry.id   AF-A0A060Y213-F1
#
_cell.length_a   1.000
_cell.length_b   1.000
_cell.length_c   1.000
_cell.angle_alpha   90.00
_cell.angle_beta   90.00
_cell.angle_gamma   90.00
#
_symmetry.space_group_name_H-M   'P 1'
#
loop_
_entity.id
_entity.type
_entity.pdbx_description
1 polymer ?
#
loop_
_entity_poly.entity_id
_entity_poly.type
_entity_poly.pdbx_seq_one_letter_code
_entity_poly.pdbx_strand_id
1 'polypeptide(L)'
;MRVSTECLPVCLIHPVCVLYQGLFRIAAGTSKLKKLKAALDCSTSQLEEFYSDPHAVAGALKSYLRELPEPLMSFQLYDEWIQASSVLEPDKRLQALWVVCDQLPKNNKANLRYLVKFLSKLAQDSEVNKMTPSNIAIVLGPNLLWAKTEGEKGREGRRDGDFVCRLLSLKKYIKWQMNAWLDSLSE
;
A
#
# COMPACT_ATOMS: atom_id res chain seq x y z
N MET A 1 10.62 -7.77 11.32
CA MET A 1 11.43 -6.74 10.67
C MET A 1 11.47 -5.51 11.57
N ARG A 2 12.63 -5.03 12.05
CA ARG A 2 12.72 -3.81 12.90
C ARG A 2 13.08 -2.60 12.05
N VAL A 3 12.28 -2.32 11.02
CA VAL A 3 12.31 -0.98 10.41
C VAL A 3 11.62 -0.07 11.40
N SER A 4 12.32 0.97 11.89
CA SER A 4 11.74 1.97 12.79
C SER A 4 10.34 2.32 12.33
N THR A 5 9.37 2.17 13.23
CA THR A 5 7.93 2.41 13.01
C THR A 5 7.58 3.82 12.52
N GLU A 6 8.58 4.66 12.27
CA GLU A 6 8.50 6.07 11.97
C GLU A 6 8.47 6.38 10.46
N CYS A 7 8.97 5.50 9.57
CA CYS A 7 8.91 5.72 8.12
C CYS A 7 8.83 4.40 7.33
N LEU A 8 7.73 4.19 6.59
CA LEU A 8 7.65 3.13 5.57
C LEU A 8 8.83 3.21 4.59
N PRO A 9 9.43 2.08 4.18
CA PRO A 9 10.39 2.02 3.07
C PRO A 9 9.80 2.42 1.70
N VAL A 10 8.59 2.99 1.63
CA VAL A 10 8.05 3.62 0.41
C VAL A 10 8.97 4.73 -0.10
N CYS A 11 9.70 5.40 0.79
CA CYS A 11 10.76 6.36 0.42
C CYS A 11 11.90 5.74 -0.41
N LEU A 12 12.03 4.41 -0.43
CA LEU A 12 13.03 3.68 -1.21
C LEU A 12 12.60 3.44 -2.66
N ILE A 13 11.35 3.73 -3.00
CA ILE A 13 10.92 3.61 -4.38
C ILE A 13 11.20 4.92 -5.10
N HIS A 14 12.37 4.97 -5.75
CA HIS A 14 12.76 6.07 -6.61
C HIS A 14 11.63 6.40 -7.61
N PRO A 15 11.36 7.67 -7.93
CA PRO A 15 10.27 8.05 -8.85
C PRO A 15 10.31 7.32 -10.20
N VAL A 16 11.49 6.88 -10.64
CA VAL A 16 11.71 6.13 -11.89
C VAL A 16 11.16 4.70 -11.81
N CYS A 17 11.05 4.10 -10.62
CA CYS A 17 10.54 2.74 -10.44
C CYS A 17 9.06 2.59 -10.86
N VAL A 18 8.27 3.68 -10.87
CA VAL A 18 6.85 3.64 -11.26
C VAL A 18 6.64 3.32 -12.74
N LEU A 19 7.68 3.43 -13.58
CA LEU A 19 7.62 3.12 -15.00
C LEU A 19 7.86 1.63 -15.29
N TYR A 20 8.39 0.88 -14.32
CA TYR A 20 8.73 -0.54 -14.52
C TYR A 20 7.47 -1.39 -14.60
N GLN A 21 7.39 -2.20 -15.67
CA GLN A 21 6.24 -3.05 -15.93
C GLN A 21 6.01 -4.06 -14.81
N GLY A 22 4.77 -4.16 -14.32
CA GLY A 22 4.39 -5.17 -13.35
C GLY A 22 5.03 -4.99 -11.97
N LEU A 23 5.37 -3.76 -11.57
CA LEU A 23 5.82 -3.47 -10.21
C LEU A 23 4.82 -4.06 -9.17
N PHE A 24 5.32 -4.70 -8.11
CA PHE A 24 4.57 -5.54 -7.16
C PHE A 24 3.97 -6.86 -7.69
N ARG A 25 3.76 -7.00 -9.01
CA ARG A 25 3.26 -8.26 -9.60
C ARG A 25 4.40 -9.23 -9.89
N ILE A 26 5.47 -8.75 -10.52
CA ILE A 26 6.63 -9.56 -10.89
C ILE A 26 7.47 -9.83 -9.63
N ALA A 27 7.82 -11.09 -9.41
CA ALA A 27 8.69 -11.49 -8.31
C ALA A 27 10.15 -11.21 -8.65
N ALA A 28 10.90 -10.69 -7.67
CA ALA A 28 12.33 -10.51 -7.79
C ALA A 28 13.10 -11.81 -7.47
N GLY A 29 14.38 -11.83 -7.82
CA GLY A 29 15.29 -12.89 -7.40
C GLY A 29 15.32 -13.02 -5.88
N THR A 30 15.05 -14.24 -5.37
CA THR A 30 14.91 -14.53 -3.94
C THR A 30 16.16 -14.20 -3.12
N SER A 31 17.35 -14.32 -3.71
CA SER A 31 18.63 -13.96 -3.09
C SER A 31 18.76 -12.46 -2.83
N LYS A 32 18.45 -11.61 -3.81
CA LYS A 32 18.45 -10.14 -3.65
C LYS A 32 17.40 -9.69 -2.65
N LEU A 33 16.21 -10.27 -2.71
CA LEU A 33 15.12 -9.96 -1.77
C LEU A 33 15.52 -10.27 -0.32
N LYS A 34 16.15 -11.42 -0.07
CA LYS A 34 16.64 -11.78 1.28
C LYS A 34 17.72 -10.80 1.77
N LYS A 35 18.66 -10.42 0.90
CA LYS A 35 19.71 -9.43 1.22
C LYS A 35 19.11 -8.06 1.56
N LEU A 36 18.15 -7.59 0.76
CA LEU A 36 17.48 -6.31 1.00
C LEU A 36 16.70 -6.31 2.32
N LYS A 37 15.98 -7.40 2.62
CA LYS A 37 15.29 -7.57 3.91
C LYS A 37 16.27 -7.48 5.09
N ALA A 38 17.40 -8.18 5.01
CA ALA A 38 18.43 -8.14 6.05
C ALA A 38 19.06 -6.74 6.18
N ALA A 39 19.27 -6.03 5.08
CA ALA A 39 19.79 -4.66 5.09
C ALA A 39 18.81 -3.67 5.75
N LEU A 40 17.49 -3.85 5.51
CA LEU A 40 16.43 -3.08 6.15
C LEU A 40 16.34 -3.38 7.66
N ASP A 41 16.52 -4.63 8.06
CA ASP A 41 16.53 -5.05 9.46
C ASP A 41 17.71 -4.49 10.25
N CYS A 42 18.86 -4.33 9.59
CA CYS A 42 20.07 -3.80 10.21
C CYS A 42 20.19 -2.26 10.12
N SER A 43 19.17 -1.54 9.59
CA SER A 43 19.21 -0.09 9.36
C SER A 43 20.45 0.39 8.59
N THR A 44 20.96 -0.43 7.66
CA THR A 44 22.20 -0.12 6.94
C THR A 44 21.95 0.82 5.76
N SER A 45 22.85 1.78 5.54
CA SER A 45 22.83 2.75 4.43
C SER A 45 23.14 2.18 3.04
N GLN A 46 23.24 0.86 2.88
CA GLN A 46 23.54 0.19 1.62
C GLN A 46 22.31 0.03 0.69
N LEU A 47 21.28 0.85 0.88
CA LEU A 47 20.03 0.76 0.11
C LEU A 47 20.21 1.17 -1.36
N GLU A 48 21.28 1.92 -1.67
CA GLU A 48 21.60 2.40 -3.01
C GLU A 48 21.85 1.28 -4.03
N GLU A 49 22.48 0.17 -3.60
CA GLU A 49 22.76 -0.97 -4.48
C GLU A 49 21.47 -1.68 -4.93
N PHE A 50 20.40 -1.59 -4.12
CA PHE A 50 19.14 -2.27 -4.36
C PHE A 50 18.18 -1.47 -5.25
N TYR A 51 18.43 -0.18 -5.49
CA TYR A 51 17.66 0.63 -6.46
C TYR A 51 17.82 0.14 -7.91
N SER A 52 18.85 -0.69 -8.17
CA SER A 52 19.06 -1.35 -9.47
C SER A 52 17.97 -2.36 -9.84
N ASP A 53 17.19 -2.85 -8.85
CA ASP A 53 16.13 -3.84 -9.07
C ASP A 53 14.81 -3.39 -8.40
N PRO A 54 13.96 -2.65 -9.12
CA PRO A 54 12.68 -2.17 -8.61
C PRO A 54 11.74 -3.29 -8.15
N HIS A 55 11.83 -4.48 -8.74
CA HIS A 55 11.04 -5.63 -8.30
C HIS A 55 11.50 -6.14 -6.94
N ALA A 56 12.80 -6.08 -6.64
CA ALA A 56 13.33 -6.46 -5.33
C ALA A 56 12.84 -5.51 -4.25
N VAL A 57 12.88 -4.20 -4.52
CA VAL A 57 12.36 -3.16 -3.60
C VAL A 57 10.86 -3.33 -3.38
N ALA A 58 10.08 -3.51 -4.44
CA ALA A 58 8.64 -3.76 -4.35
C ALA A 58 8.32 -5.05 -3.58
N GLY A 59 9.11 -6.11 -3.77
CA GLY A 59 8.99 -7.37 -3.04
C GLY A 59 9.31 -7.23 -1.55
N ALA A 60 10.33 -6.43 -1.20
CA ALA A 60 10.69 -6.16 0.18
C ALA A 60 9.61 -5.34 0.88
N LEU A 61 9.07 -4.30 0.21
CA LEU A 61 7.97 -3.51 0.74
C LEU A 61 6.71 -4.35 0.98
N LYS A 62 6.31 -5.21 0.03
CA LYS A 62 5.17 -6.14 0.24
C LYS A 62 5.37 -7.03 1.45
N SER A 63 6.58 -7.59 1.56
CA SER A 63 6.91 -8.48 2.67
C SER A 63 6.88 -7.74 4.01
N TYR A 64 7.47 -6.54 4.06
CA TYR A 64 7.45 -5.69 5.24
C TYR A 64 6.03 -5.44 5.72
N LEU A 65 5.14 -5.02 4.81
CA LEU A 65 3.73 -4.75 5.11
C LEU A 65 3.01 -5.98 5.68
N ARG A 66 3.27 -7.17 5.12
CA ARG A 66 2.65 -8.43 5.56
C ARG A 66 3.23 -9.00 6.87
N GLU A 67 4.49 -8.67 7.17
CA GLU A 67 5.22 -9.14 8.36
C GLU A 67 5.04 -8.18 9.57
N LEU A 68 4.26 -7.11 9.44
CA LEU A 68 3.88 -6.25 10.56
C LEU A 68 3.11 -7.06 11.63
N PRO A 69 3.26 -6.73 12.93
CA PRO A 69 2.52 -7.39 14.01
C PRO A 69 0.99 -7.19 13.88
N GLU A 70 0.58 -6.12 13.21
CA GLU A 70 -0.80 -5.76 12.90
C GLU A 70 -0.85 -5.22 11.46
N PRO A 71 -1.92 -5.46 10.67
CA PRO A 71 -2.08 -4.82 9.37
C PRO A 71 -1.93 -3.31 9.48
N LEU A 72 -1.38 -2.70 8.43
CA LEU A 72 -1.25 -1.26 8.35
C LEU A 72 -2.59 -0.56 8.58
N MET A 73 -3.69 -1.19 8.16
CA MET A 73 -5.05 -0.70 8.29
C MET A 73 -5.76 -1.08 9.60
N SER A 74 -5.02 -1.64 10.57
CA SER A 74 -5.49 -2.11 11.89
C SER A 74 -6.48 -3.27 11.85
N PHE A 75 -6.35 -4.19 12.80
CA PHE A 75 -7.37 -5.23 13.02
C PHE A 75 -8.66 -4.63 13.59
N GLN A 76 -8.56 -3.57 14.38
CA GLN A 76 -9.71 -2.97 15.06
C GLN A 76 -10.67 -2.30 14.10
N LEU A 77 -10.16 -1.85 12.95
CA LEU A 77 -10.93 -1.15 11.92
C LEU A 77 -11.35 -2.08 10.76
N TYR A 78 -11.11 -3.39 10.88
CA TYR A 78 -11.32 -4.33 9.77
C TYR A 78 -12.78 -4.30 9.27
N ASP A 79 -13.74 -4.42 10.18
CA ASP A 79 -15.16 -4.46 9.81
C ASP A 79 -15.61 -3.11 9.23
N GLU A 80 -15.09 -2.01 9.76
CA GLU A 80 -15.31 -0.65 9.28
C GLU A 80 -14.80 -0.48 7.85
N TRP A 81 -13.63 -1.03 7.51
CA TRP A 81 -13.12 -1.05 6.14
C TRP A 81 -14.03 -1.83 5.19
N ILE A 82 -14.48 -3.03 5.60
CA ILE A 82 -15.37 -3.86 4.80
C ILE A 82 -16.73 -3.17 4.59
N GLN A 83 -17.31 -2.61 5.65
CA GLN A 83 -18.57 -1.86 5.59
C GLN A 83 -18.46 -0.62 4.72
N ALA A 84 -17.45 0.22 4.95
CA ALA A 84 -17.20 1.41 4.15
C ALA A 84 -17.01 1.04 2.69
N SER A 85 -16.23 -0.01 2.40
CA SER A 85 -16.01 -0.46 1.03
C SER A 85 -17.31 -0.92 0.37
N SER A 86 -18.25 -1.51 1.10
CA SER A 86 -19.50 -2.09 0.58
C SER A 86 -20.58 -1.06 0.22
N VAL A 87 -20.38 0.22 0.54
CA VAL A 87 -21.31 1.29 0.17
C VAL A 87 -21.43 1.38 -1.36
N LEU A 88 -22.67 1.37 -1.85
CA LEU A 88 -23.00 1.35 -3.29
C LEU A 88 -22.74 2.71 -3.95
N GLU A 89 -23.14 3.79 -3.27
CA GLU A 89 -22.97 5.15 -3.77
C GLU A 89 -21.48 5.58 -3.69
N PRO A 90 -20.84 5.94 -4.81
CA PRO A 90 -19.40 6.23 -4.84
C PRO A 90 -18.96 7.33 -3.88
N ASP A 91 -19.72 8.42 -3.77
CA ASP A 91 -19.36 9.56 -2.92
C ASP A 91 -19.55 9.26 -1.43
N LYS A 92 -20.65 8.59 -1.05
CA LYS A 92 -20.86 8.13 0.33
C LYS A 92 -19.84 7.08 0.74
N ARG A 93 -19.46 6.18 -0.18
CA ARG A 93 -18.38 5.20 0.04
C ARG A 93 -17.07 5.90 0.33
N LEU A 94 -16.73 6.93 -0.45
CA LEU A 94 -15.52 7.72 -0.23
C LEU A 94 -15.52 8.36 1.15
N GLN A 95 -16.63 9.00 1.52
CA GLN A 95 -16.77 9.61 2.85
C GLN A 95 -16.61 8.57 3.96
N ALA A 96 -17.23 7.40 3.82
CA ALA A 96 -17.09 6.31 4.79
C ALA A 96 -15.63 5.85 4.91
N LEU A 97 -14.95 5.60 3.78
CA LEU A 97 -13.52 5.22 3.78
C LEU A 97 -12.63 6.29 4.42
N TRP A 98 -12.97 7.58 4.22
CA TRP A 98 -12.25 8.69 4.82
C TRP A 98 -12.40 8.74 6.35
N VAL A 99 -13.61 8.48 6.85
CA VAL A 99 -13.88 8.39 8.29
C VAL A 99 -13.10 7.23 8.93
N VAL A 100 -12.97 6.09 8.25
CA VAL A 100 -12.15 4.98 8.76
C VAL A 100 -10.65 5.31 8.70
N CYS A 101 -10.17 5.95 7.62
CA CYS A 101 -8.80 6.48 7.51
C CYS A 101 -8.45 7.41 8.67
N ASP A 102 -9.39 8.27 9.10
CA ASP A 102 -9.13 9.27 10.14
C ASP A 102 -8.97 8.66 11.54
N GLN A 103 -9.60 7.51 11.78
CA GLN A 103 -9.51 6.75 13.02
C GLN A 103 -8.20 5.95 13.15
N LEU A 104 -7.40 5.85 12.09
CA LEU A 104 -6.12 5.14 12.15
C LEU A 104 -5.15 5.81 13.14
N PRO A 105 -4.34 5.02 13.88
CA PRO A 105 -3.24 5.54 14.66
C PRO A 105 -2.32 6.43 13.81
N LYS A 106 -1.78 7.50 14.42
CA LYS A 106 -0.97 8.53 13.74
C LYS A 106 0.11 7.94 12.82
N ASN A 107 0.84 6.93 13.29
CA ASN A 107 1.91 6.27 12.53
C ASN A 107 1.37 5.46 11.35
N ASN A 108 0.30 4.70 11.55
CA ASN A 108 -0.37 3.92 10.49
C ASN A 108 -0.95 4.84 9.42
N LYS A 109 -1.61 5.93 9.81
CA LYS A 109 -2.16 6.95 8.90
C LYS A 109 -1.07 7.63 8.08
N ALA A 110 0.03 8.04 8.73
CA ALA A 110 1.18 8.64 8.03
C ALA A 110 1.80 7.67 7.02
N ASN A 111 1.90 6.39 7.39
CA ASN A 111 2.42 5.35 6.51
C ASN A 111 1.46 5.05 5.33
N LEU A 112 0.17 4.83 5.62
CA LEU A 112 -0.85 4.61 4.59
C LEU A 112 -0.91 5.77 3.59
N ARG A 113 -0.74 7.01 4.07
CA ARG A 113 -0.63 8.21 3.23
C ARG A 113 0.47 8.10 2.18
N TYR A 114 1.70 7.80 2.61
CA TYR A 114 2.83 7.69 1.67
C TYR A 114 2.59 6.58 0.66
N LEU A 115 2.06 5.44 1.12
CA LEU A 115 1.74 4.33 0.26
C LEU A 115 0.67 4.70 -0.78
N VAL A 116 -0.46 5.28 -0.37
CA VAL A 116 -1.55 5.66 -1.29
C VAL A 116 -1.07 6.68 -2.31
N LYS A 117 -0.24 7.66 -1.91
CA LYS A 117 0.39 8.61 -2.84
C LYS A 117 1.24 7.90 -3.89
N PHE A 118 2.06 6.95 -3.47
CA PHE A 118 2.89 6.15 -4.36
C PHE A 118 2.05 5.30 -5.33
N LEU A 119 1.05 4.57 -4.82
CA LEU A 119 0.18 3.71 -5.62
C LEU A 119 -0.67 4.51 -6.61
N SER A 120 -1.08 5.71 -6.24
CA SER A 120 -1.75 6.65 -7.15
C SER A 120 -0.85 7.01 -8.34
N LYS A 121 0.42 7.34 -8.08
CA LYS A 121 1.37 7.63 -9.16
C LYS A 121 1.61 6.41 -10.05
N LEU A 122 1.78 5.23 -9.45
CA LEU A 122 1.89 3.97 -10.19
C LEU A 122 0.67 3.71 -11.09
N ALA A 123 -0.54 3.95 -10.58
CA ALA A 123 -1.78 3.76 -11.34
C ALA A 123 -1.97 4.77 -12.47
N GLN A 124 -1.42 5.99 -12.37
CA GLN A 124 -1.49 7.01 -13.44
C GLN A 124 -0.70 6.59 -14.67
N ASP A 125 0.42 5.88 -14.48
CA ASP A 125 1.29 5.40 -15.56
C ASP A 125 0.91 3.97 -16.01
N SER A 126 -0.34 3.53 -15.75
CA SER A 126 -0.81 2.16 -16.03
C SER A 126 -0.71 1.74 -17.50
N GLU A 127 -0.75 2.70 -18.42
CA GLU A 127 -0.55 2.44 -19.85
C GLU A 127 0.87 1.94 -20.16
N VAL A 128 1.87 2.39 -19.39
CA VAL A 128 3.28 2.02 -19.54
C VAL A 128 3.60 0.80 -18.67
N ASN A 129 3.35 0.90 -17.37
CA ASN A 129 3.75 -0.13 -16.39
C ASN A 129 2.76 -1.30 -16.27
N LYS A 130 1.59 -1.23 -16.91
CA LYS A 130 0.53 -2.26 -16.91
C LYS A 130 -0.09 -2.57 -15.54
N MET A 131 0.12 -1.71 -14.55
CA MET A 131 -0.44 -1.79 -13.20
C MET A 131 -1.67 -0.89 -13.08
N THR A 132 -2.84 -1.38 -13.49
CA THR A 132 -4.12 -0.70 -13.26
C THR A 132 -4.47 -0.65 -11.76
N PRO A 133 -5.37 0.25 -11.32
CA PRO A 133 -5.88 0.25 -9.94
C PRO A 133 -6.33 -1.13 -9.46
N SER A 134 -7.03 -1.89 -10.32
CA SER A 134 -7.47 -3.25 -10.03
C SER A 134 -6.31 -4.24 -9.88
N ASN A 135 -5.28 -4.17 -10.75
CA ASN A 135 -4.10 -5.02 -10.64
C ASN A 135 -3.32 -4.74 -9.35
N ILE A 136 -3.16 -3.45 -9.01
CA ILE A 136 -2.49 -3.02 -7.77
C ILE A 136 -3.25 -3.54 -6.56
N ALA A 137 -4.57 -3.43 -6.59
CA ALA A 137 -5.44 -3.86 -5.51
C ALA A 137 -5.37 -5.35 -5.21
N ILE A 138 -5.34 -6.17 -6.27
CA ILE A 138 -5.18 -7.63 -6.15
C ILE A 138 -3.84 -7.98 -5.49
N VAL A 139 -2.75 -7.30 -5.86
CA VAL A 139 -1.41 -7.63 -5.35
C VAL A 139 -1.11 -7.03 -3.97
N LEU A 140 -1.73 -5.92 -3.59
CA LEU A 140 -1.48 -5.24 -2.31
C LEU A 140 -2.56 -5.40 -1.26
N GLY A 141 -3.83 -5.64 -1.63
CA GLY A 141 -4.94 -5.82 -0.67
C GLY A 141 -4.59 -6.79 0.48
N PRO A 142 -4.11 -8.01 0.18
CA PRO A 142 -3.73 -8.97 1.22
C PRO A 142 -2.56 -8.52 2.12
N ASN A 143 -1.76 -7.55 1.68
CA ASN A 143 -0.63 -7.03 2.46
C ASN A 143 -1.01 -5.79 3.29
N LEU A 144 -2.22 -5.25 3.13
CA LEU A 144 -2.66 -4.03 3.82
C LEU A 144 -3.76 -4.27 4.84
N LEU A 145 -4.60 -5.28 4.60
CA LEU A 145 -5.69 -5.67 5.47
C LEU A 145 -5.81 -7.19 5.46
N TRP A 146 -5.95 -7.78 6.65
CA TRP A 146 -6.26 -9.20 6.82
C TRP A 146 -6.98 -9.41 8.15
N ALA A 147 -7.85 -10.42 8.23
CA ALA A 147 -8.57 -10.76 9.45
C ALA A 147 -7.65 -11.38 10.51
N LYS A 148 -8.00 -11.19 11.79
CA LYS A 148 -7.22 -11.70 12.95
C LYS A 148 -7.30 -13.23 13.13
N THR A 149 -8.29 -13.90 12.51
CA THR A 149 -8.57 -15.33 12.73
C THR A 149 -7.91 -16.22 11.68
N GLU A 150 -7.00 -17.09 12.13
CA GLU A 150 -6.48 -18.21 11.36
C GLU A 150 -7.59 -19.27 11.17
N GLY A 151 -8.12 -19.48 9.96
CA GLY A 151 -8.99 -20.64 9.73
C GLY A 151 -9.89 -20.62 8.49
N GLU A 152 -10.47 -19.50 8.09
CA GLU A 152 -11.45 -19.48 6.99
C GLU A 152 -10.82 -19.10 5.65
N LYS A 153 -9.88 -19.93 5.20
CA LYS A 153 -9.29 -19.87 3.85
C LYS A 153 -10.33 -20.30 2.83
N GLY A 154 -10.92 -19.36 2.09
CA GLY A 154 -11.49 -19.71 0.78
C GLY A 154 -12.44 -18.71 0.12
N ARG A 155 -13.16 -17.88 0.88
CA ARG A 155 -14.19 -16.98 0.30
C ARG A 155 -13.99 -15.49 0.59
N GLU A 156 -13.27 -15.14 1.67
CA GLU A 156 -13.11 -13.76 2.15
C GLU A 156 -12.06 -12.95 1.36
N GLY A 157 -10.94 -13.56 0.96
CA GLY A 157 -9.81 -12.85 0.33
C GLY A 157 -10.11 -12.18 -1.01
N ARG A 158 -11.32 -12.39 -1.56
CA ARG A 158 -11.82 -11.68 -2.74
C ARG A 158 -12.44 -10.31 -2.39
N ARG A 159 -12.91 -10.12 -1.15
CA ARG A 159 -13.42 -8.84 -0.61
C ARG A 159 -12.28 -7.89 -0.24
N ASP A 160 -11.18 -8.43 0.29
CA ASP A 160 -9.99 -7.66 0.72
C ASP A 160 -9.28 -6.94 -0.44
N GLY A 161 -9.41 -7.41 -1.67
CA GLY A 161 -8.85 -6.70 -2.83
C GLY A 161 -9.71 -5.52 -3.30
N ASP A 162 -11.01 -5.56 -3.05
CA ASP A 162 -11.95 -4.62 -3.66
C ASP A 162 -11.83 -3.22 -3.04
N PHE A 163 -11.48 -3.12 -1.75
CA PHE A 163 -11.28 -1.83 -1.10
C PHE A 163 -10.08 -1.07 -1.68
N VAL A 164 -8.93 -1.73 -1.95
CA VAL A 164 -7.76 -1.04 -2.54
C VAL A 164 -8.10 -0.57 -3.95
N CYS A 165 -8.86 -1.38 -4.70
CA CYS A 165 -9.31 -1.01 -6.03
C CYS A 165 -10.18 0.24 -5.97
N ARG A 166 -11.12 0.29 -5.02
CA ARG A 166 -12.03 1.41 -4.79
C ARG A 166 -11.30 2.65 -4.26
N LEU A 167 -10.30 2.47 -3.40
CA LEU A 167 -9.42 3.51 -2.88
C LEU A 167 -8.56 4.14 -3.99
N LEU A 168 -8.06 3.33 -4.93
CA LEU A 168 -7.23 3.79 -6.06
C LEU A 168 -8.06 4.27 -7.26
N SER A 169 -9.29 3.79 -7.43
CA SER A 169 -10.21 4.18 -8.51
C SER A 169 -10.85 5.56 -8.30
N LEU A 170 -10.44 6.29 -7.27
CA LEU A 170 -10.81 7.69 -7.00
C LEU A 170 -10.17 8.66 -8.01
N LYS A 171 -10.33 8.38 -9.32
CA LYS A 171 -9.79 9.16 -10.45
C LYS A 171 -10.17 10.65 -10.39
N LYS A 172 -11.29 11.00 -9.75
CA LYS A 172 -11.79 12.38 -9.62
C LYS A 172 -11.30 13.11 -8.36
N TYR A 173 -11.00 12.38 -7.29
CA TYR A 173 -10.71 12.95 -5.97
C TYR A 173 -9.23 12.88 -5.57
N ILE A 174 -8.47 11.93 -6.11
CA ILE A 174 -7.00 11.87 -5.96
C ILE A 174 -6.32 13.11 -6.54
N LYS A 175 -6.89 13.75 -7.56
CA LYS A 175 -6.34 14.98 -8.16
C LYS A 175 -6.73 16.26 -7.41
N TRP A 176 -7.83 16.25 -6.66
CA TRP A 176 -8.40 17.45 -6.02
C TRP A 176 -8.24 17.43 -4.49
N GLN A 177 -8.59 16.34 -3.81
CA GLN A 177 -8.42 16.21 -2.36
C GLN A 177 -7.00 15.80 -1.95
N MET A 178 -6.25 15.05 -2.75
CA MET A 178 -4.87 14.72 -2.37
C MET A 178 -3.99 15.98 -2.42
N ASN A 179 -4.21 16.90 -3.36
CA ASN A 179 -3.55 18.22 -3.34
C ASN A 179 -4.07 19.09 -2.18
N ALA A 180 -5.39 19.24 -2.01
CA ALA A 180 -5.93 20.04 -0.90
C ALA A 180 -5.55 19.51 0.50
N TRP A 181 -5.41 18.19 0.67
CA TRP A 181 -4.98 17.55 1.92
C TRP A 181 -3.45 17.47 2.06
N LEU A 182 -2.69 17.46 0.96
CA LEU A 182 -1.24 17.66 0.99
C LEU A 182 -0.89 19.11 1.34
N ASP A 183 -1.68 20.08 0.87
CA ASP A 183 -1.50 21.52 1.09
C ASP A 183 -2.03 21.96 2.48
N SER A 184 -3.08 21.31 3.02
CA SER A 184 -3.58 21.61 4.39
C SER A 184 -2.70 21.04 5.52
N LEU A 185 -1.58 20.40 5.18
CA LEU A 185 -0.66 19.76 6.12
C LEU A 185 0.79 20.23 5.88
N SER A 186 0.99 21.29 5.09
CA SER A 186 2.25 22.04 4.97
C SER A 186 2.35 23.23 5.93
N GLU A 187 1.44 23.32 6.90
CA GLU A 187 1.57 24.14 8.12
C GLU A 187 1.86 23.28 9.34
#